data_AF-A0A3B0B2P4-F1
#
_entry.id   AF-A0A3B0B2P4-F1
#
_cell.length_a   1.000
_cell.length_b   1.000
_cell.length_c   1.000
_cell.angle_alpha   90.00
_cell.angle_beta   90.00
_cell.angle_gamma   90.00
#
_symmetry.space_group_name_H-M   'P 1'
#
loop_
_entity.id
_entity.type
_entity.pdbx_description
1 polymer ?
#
loop_
_entity_poly.entity_id
_entity_poly.type
_entity_poly.pdbx_seq_one_letter_code
_entity_poly.pdbx_strand_id
1 'polypeptide(L)'
;MLVQLAHTDDVIRSMAGGGSPAGTGSPDSFTATRVGDPNAGIQDMSLRTHALETYRETAAMVDASHDPRAEALDKHWAKLGEAVSVERTEYRAERLEPTE
;
A
#
# COMPACT_ATOMS: atom_id res chain seq x y z
N MET A 1 -12.05 2.91 -7.90
CA MET A 1 -11.17 3.71 -7.04
C MET A 1 -10.12 2.82 -6.41
N LEU A 2 -8.87 3.26 -6.38
CA LEU A 2 -7.76 2.59 -5.72
C LEU A 2 -7.14 3.56 -4.70
N VAL A 3 -6.89 3.09 -3.47
CA VAL A 3 -6.22 3.88 -2.42
C VAL A 3 -4.88 3.20 -2.13
N GLN A 4 -3.78 3.92 -2.32
CA GLN A 4 -2.44 3.35 -2.22
C GLN A 4 -1.46 4.24 -1.45
N LEU A 5 -0.62 3.60 -0.67
CA LEU A 5 0.57 4.18 -0.07
C LEU A 5 1.81 3.67 -0.81
N ALA A 6 2.81 4.52 -0.96
CA ALA A 6 4.00 4.22 -1.73
C ALA A 6 5.24 4.89 -1.15
N HIS A 7 6.33 4.12 -1.06
CA HIS A 7 7.66 4.64 -0.81
C HIS A 7 8.47 4.65 -2.10
N THR A 8 9.12 5.76 -2.42
CA THR A 8 9.92 5.91 -3.65
C THR A 8 11.25 5.16 -3.58
N ASP A 9 11.69 4.86 -2.37
CA ASP A 9 12.90 4.15 -1.94
C ASP A 9 12.61 2.70 -1.49
N ASP A 10 11.40 2.20 -1.74
CA ASP A 10 11.07 0.79 -1.59
C ASP A 10 11.37 0.01 -2.88
N VAL A 11 12.48 -0.73 -2.85
CA VAL A 11 12.94 -1.54 -3.97
C VAL A 11 11.99 -2.70 -4.29
N ILE A 12 11.31 -3.29 -3.30
CA ILE A 12 10.37 -4.39 -3.52
C ILE A 12 9.13 -3.87 -4.26
N ARG A 13 8.62 -2.71 -3.87
CA ARG A 13 7.56 -2.02 -4.61
C ARG A 13 7.98 -1.76 -6.06
N SER A 14 9.23 -1.34 -6.30
CA SER A 14 9.72 -1.09 -7.67
C SER A 14 9.72 -2.36 -8.54
N MET A 15 9.90 -3.54 -7.93
CA MET A 15 9.88 -4.83 -8.60
C MET A 15 8.46 -5.35 -8.90
N ALA A 16 7.42 -4.76 -8.31
CA ALA A 16 6.03 -5.17 -8.52
C ALA A 16 5.46 -4.79 -9.91
N GLY A 17 6.28 -4.26 -10.82
CA GLY A 17 5.90 -4.05 -12.23
C GLY A 17 4.81 -3.00 -12.47
N GLY A 18 4.53 -2.13 -11.50
CA GLY A 18 3.60 -1.00 -11.66
C GLY A 18 2.21 -1.16 -11.02
N GLY A 19 1.85 -2.32 -10.45
CA GLY A 19 0.64 -2.47 -9.62
C GLY A 19 -0.60 -3.05 -10.32
N SER A 20 -1.74 -3.00 -9.58
CA SER A 20 -2.87 -3.95 -9.53
C SER A 20 -3.42 -4.55 -10.85
N PRO A 21 -3.97 -5.79 -10.82
CA PRO A 21 -4.53 -6.46 -12.00
C PRO A 21 -5.63 -5.68 -12.74
N ALA A 22 -6.34 -4.77 -12.06
CA ALA A 22 -7.44 -4.00 -12.62
C ALA A 22 -7.01 -2.71 -13.35
N GLY A 23 -5.69 -2.44 -13.42
CA GLY A 23 -5.16 -1.16 -13.89
C GLY A 23 -5.29 -0.06 -12.84
N THR A 24 -4.21 0.67 -12.64
CA THR A 24 -4.19 1.90 -11.83
C THR A 24 -4.62 3.09 -12.70
N GLY A 25 -5.26 4.11 -12.12
CA GLY A 25 -5.48 5.39 -12.84
C GLY A 25 -6.94 5.81 -13.08
N SER A 26 -7.92 5.23 -12.38
CA SER A 26 -9.23 5.89 -12.26
C SER A 26 -9.02 7.30 -11.68
N PRO A 27 -9.67 8.35 -12.23
CA PRO A 27 -9.59 9.72 -11.70
C PRO A 27 -9.93 9.83 -10.21
N ASP A 28 -10.68 8.86 -9.69
CA ASP A 28 -11.08 8.79 -8.28
C ASP A 28 -10.03 8.11 -7.39
N SER A 29 -8.91 7.65 -7.95
CA SER A 29 -7.87 6.96 -7.18
C SER A 29 -7.01 7.94 -6.38
N PHE A 30 -6.59 7.51 -5.20
CA PHE A 30 -5.70 8.27 -4.31
C PHE A 30 -4.38 7.51 -4.14
N THR A 31 -3.26 8.21 -4.31
CA THR A 31 -1.94 7.65 -4.00
C THR A 31 -1.12 8.67 -3.22
N ALA A 32 -0.69 8.29 -2.02
CA ALA A 32 0.28 9.06 -1.24
C ALA A 32 1.67 8.46 -1.42
N THR A 33 2.62 9.28 -1.84
CA THR A 33 4.03 8.90 -1.99
C THR A 33 4.91 9.68 -1.02
N ARG A 34 5.87 9.00 -0.39
CA ARG A 34 6.97 9.64 0.34
C ARG A 34 8.28 8.87 0.16
N VAL A 35 9.36 9.42 0.69
CA VAL A 35 10.58 8.65 1.00
C VAL A 35 10.36 7.99 2.38
N GLY A 36 10.49 6.68 2.47
CA GLY A 36 10.26 5.89 3.69
C GLY A 36 11.42 6.01 4.68
N ASP A 37 12.66 5.99 4.21
CA ASP A 37 13.87 6.31 4.96
C ASP A 37 14.74 7.30 4.17
N PRO A 38 14.80 8.58 4.58
CA PRO A 38 15.62 9.57 3.87
C PRO A 38 17.12 9.39 4.10
N ASN A 39 17.54 8.54 5.05
CA ASN A 39 18.95 8.35 5.38
C ASN A 39 19.46 7.08 4.70
N ALA A 40 20.37 7.19 3.74
CA ALA A 40 21.02 6.01 3.17
C ALA A 40 21.92 5.32 4.22
N GLY A 41 21.91 3.98 4.28
CA GLY A 41 22.75 3.22 5.22
C GLY A 41 22.55 1.71 5.21
N ILE A 42 23.19 1.01 6.16
CA ILE A 42 23.15 -0.47 6.26
C ILE A 42 21.71 -0.98 6.44
N GLN A 43 20.83 -0.18 7.04
CA GLN A 43 19.41 -0.50 7.18
C GLN A 43 18.69 -0.65 5.83
N ASP A 44 19.21 -0.10 4.74
CA ASP A 44 18.65 -0.29 3.39
C ASP A 44 18.73 -1.76 2.97
N MET A 45 19.73 -2.50 3.47
CA MET A 45 19.86 -3.95 3.24
C MET A 45 18.77 -4.76 3.95
N SER A 46 18.10 -4.18 4.93
CA SER A 46 17.03 -4.85 5.70
C SER A 46 15.64 -4.62 5.12
N LEU A 47 15.51 -3.92 3.99
CA LEU A 47 14.24 -3.66 3.31
C LEU A 47 13.19 -3.01 4.21
N ARG A 48 13.61 -2.22 5.20
CA ARG A 48 12.70 -1.61 6.18
C ARG A 48 11.70 -0.65 5.55
N THR A 49 12.05 -0.02 4.44
CA THR A 49 11.13 0.82 3.66
C THR A 49 9.92 0.03 3.12
N HIS A 50 10.06 -1.29 2.94
CA HIS A 50 8.97 -2.20 2.56
C HIS A 50 8.21 -2.80 3.76
N ALA A 51 8.70 -2.65 4.99
CA ALA A 51 8.06 -3.23 6.16
C ALA A 51 6.68 -2.61 6.42
N LEU A 52 5.74 -3.43 6.92
CA LEU A 52 4.37 -3.00 7.22
C LEU A 52 4.35 -1.81 8.20
N GLU A 53 5.25 -1.80 9.18
CA GLU A 53 5.40 -0.74 10.16
C GLU A 53 5.66 0.63 9.50
N THR A 54 6.58 0.69 8.52
CA THR A 54 6.89 1.93 7.79
C THR A 54 5.69 2.41 6.97
N TYR A 55 4.89 1.49 6.43
CA TYR A 55 3.62 1.82 5.77
C TYR A 55 2.53 2.31 6.73
N ARG A 56 2.46 1.76 7.94
CA ARG A 56 1.55 2.24 9.00
C ARG A 56 1.88 3.65 9.42
N GLU A 57 3.17 3.98 9.55
CA GLU A 57 3.60 5.37 9.81
C GLU A 57 3.12 6.32 8.71
N THR A 58 3.24 5.92 7.44
CA THR A 58 2.75 6.71 6.30
C THR A 58 1.24 6.88 6.34
N ALA A 59 0.49 5.82 6.68
CA ALA A 59 -0.96 5.90 6.86
C ALA A 59 -1.32 6.92 7.93
N ALA A 60 -0.66 6.86 9.09
CA ALA A 60 -0.87 7.82 10.18
C ALA A 60 -0.54 9.27 9.77
N MET A 61 0.49 9.47 8.94
CA MET A 61 0.79 10.80 8.38
C MET A 61 -0.31 11.30 7.43
N VAL A 62 -0.88 10.41 6.61
CA VAL A 62 -2.01 10.74 5.72
C VAL A 62 -3.25 11.06 6.55
N ASP A 63 -3.56 10.26 7.58
CA ASP A 63 -4.71 10.49 8.48
C ASP A 63 -4.57 11.81 9.26
N ALA A 64 -3.34 12.18 9.63
CA ALA A 64 -3.05 13.46 10.29
C ALA A 64 -2.95 14.64 9.30
N SER A 65 -3.00 14.39 7.99
CA SER A 65 -2.93 15.44 6.98
C SER A 65 -4.29 16.13 6.82
N HIS A 66 -4.27 17.45 6.64
CA HIS A 66 -5.44 18.22 6.20
C HIS A 66 -5.51 18.31 4.66
N ASP A 67 -5.05 17.27 3.96
CA ASP A 67 -5.18 17.22 2.50
C ASP A 67 -6.65 16.95 2.16
N PRO A 68 -7.34 17.85 1.45
CA PRO A 68 -8.76 17.67 1.14
C PRO A 68 -9.04 16.41 0.31
N ARG A 69 -8.03 15.87 -0.39
CA ARG A 69 -8.15 14.61 -1.13
C ARG A 69 -8.11 13.40 -0.20
N ALA A 70 -7.37 13.48 0.92
CA ALA A 70 -7.38 12.45 1.94
C ALA A 70 -8.69 12.48 2.74
N GLU A 71 -9.15 13.67 3.15
CA GLU A 71 -10.45 13.86 3.82
C GLU A 71 -11.62 13.37 2.96
N ALA A 72 -11.54 13.52 1.63
CA ALA A 72 -12.57 13.00 0.72
C ALA A 72 -12.73 11.46 0.79
N LEU A 73 -11.71 10.73 1.25
CA LEU A 73 -11.78 9.27 1.43
C LEU A 73 -12.70 8.87 2.60
N ASP A 74 -13.00 9.76 3.55
CA ASP A 74 -13.88 9.46 4.68
C ASP A 74 -15.26 8.97 4.22
N LYS A 75 -15.78 9.50 3.11
CA LYS A 75 -17.03 9.04 2.51
C LYS A 75 -16.94 7.59 2.03
N HIS A 76 -15.78 7.20 1.49
CA HIS A 76 -15.54 5.84 1.07
C HIS A 76 -15.40 4.90 2.27
N TRP A 77 -14.67 5.32 3.30
CA TRP A 77 -14.53 4.57 4.55
C TRP A 77 -15.87 4.39 5.27
N ALA A 78 -16.70 5.43 5.33
CA ALA A 78 -18.05 5.34 5.88
C ALA A 78 -18.90 4.30 5.11
N LYS A 79 -18.87 4.33 3.77
CA LYS A 79 -19.57 3.33 2.94
C LYS A 79 -19.07 1.90 3.21
N LEU A 80 -17.77 1.71 3.38
CA LEU A 80 -17.22 0.40 3.73
C LEU A 80 -17.60 -0.02 5.16
N GLY A 81 -17.71 0.92 6.10
CA GLY A 81 -18.15 0.67 7.47
C GLY A 81 -19.61 0.23 7.59
N GLU A 82 -20.44 0.57 6.59
CA GLU A 82 -21.82 0.11 6.47
C GLU A 82 -21.95 -1.25 5.76
N ALA A 83 -20.86 -1.81 5.22
CA ALA A 83 -20.90 -3.04 4.46
C ALA A 83 -21.29 -4.24 5.35
N VAL A 84 -22.32 -4.97 4.93
CA VAL A 84 -22.81 -6.17 5.65
C VAL A 84 -22.08 -7.46 5.23
N SER A 85 -21.30 -7.40 4.15
CA SER A 85 -20.54 -8.54 3.63
C SER A 85 -19.28 -8.05 2.92
N VAL A 86 -18.20 -8.82 3.03
CA VAL A 86 -16.94 -8.57 2.33
C VAL A 86 -16.52 -9.85 1.62
N GLU A 87 -16.15 -9.73 0.34
CA GLU A 87 -15.53 -10.81 -0.43
C GLU A 87 -14.03 -10.57 -0.51
N ARG A 88 -13.23 -11.61 -0.25
CA ARG A 88 -11.77 -11.57 -0.32
C ARG A 88 -11.24 -12.77 -1.10
N THR A 89 -10.42 -12.50 -2.10
CA THR A 89 -9.65 -13.51 -2.82
C THR A 89 -8.20 -13.44 -2.37
N GLU A 90 -7.69 -14.53 -1.80
CA GLU A 90 -6.29 -14.65 -1.41
C GLU A 90 -5.56 -15.63 -2.32
N TYR A 91 -4.38 -15.22 -2.77
CA TYR A 91 -3.47 -16.07 -3.53
C TYR A 91 -2.34 -16.49 -2.61
N ARG A 92 -2.09 -17.79 -2.53
CA ARG A 92 -0.95 -18.38 -1.83
C ARG A 92 -0.16 -19.21 -2.83
N ALA A 93 1.15 -19.04 -2.83
CA ALA A 93 2.06 -19.94 -3.52
C ALA A 93 2.64 -20.92 -2.49
N GLU A 94 2.55 -22.21 -2.77
CA GLU A 94 3.18 -23.25 -1.97
C GLU A 94 4.27 -23.91 -2.81
N ARG A 95 5.44 -24.11 -2.21
CA ARG A 95 6.46 -24.97 -2.81
C ARG A 95 6.10 -26.41 -2.48
N LEU A 96 5.84 -27.20 -3.50
CA LEU A 96 5.71 -28.64 -3.37
C LEU A 96 7.10 -29.27 -3.51
N GLU A 97 7.52 -30.03 -2.51
CA GLU A 97 8.69 -30.89 -2.66
C GLU A 97 8.34 -32.06 -3.59
N PRO A 98 9.25 -32.52 -4.45
CA PRO A 98 8.98 -33.66 -5.33
C PRO A 98 8.67 -34.92 -4.50
N THR A 99 7.60 -35.64 -4.82
CA THR A 99 7.34 -36.98 -4.29
C THR A 99 8.28 -37.99 -4.98
N GLU A 100 8.97 -38.82 -4.17
CA GLU A 100 9.85 -39.92 -4.65
C GLU A 100 9.10 -41.01 -5.42
#